data_AF-A0A9P5SB59-F1
#
_entry.id   AF-A0A9P5SB59-F1
#
_cell.length_a   1.000
_cell.length_b   1.000
_cell.length_c   1.000
_cell.angle_alpha   90.00
_cell.angle_beta   90.00
_cell.angle_gamma   90.00
#
_symmetry.space_group_name_H-M   'P 1'
#
loop_
_entity.id
_entity.type
_entity.pdbx_description
1 polymer ?
#
loop_
_entity_poly.entity_id
_entity_poly.type
_entity_poly.pdbx_seq_one_letter_code
_entity_poly.pdbx_strand_id
1 'polypeptide(L)'
;MRDWVYNVMYQFARLLRGKANNKYGVKNHHSEMWHEMFVWKPLFDDFFINSPIIQLSRGERVSDASACCKNTADTVTTGDCNRKLGDSGKFGHRLDGIFVSQVGHHKEVGCLETGAKEEDPTGTKVLSDALKLGKALKDQHDYVTKFTAVAWTEFVVHGFQLNGLCIQFVTLDYVADRFLRLQQTKMYEVPTEVSKIMDLLEIMARLVVVFTNMHEAVELLSKPESIDPQSKIAFKRPISGPNSGHYLTAMAMATGTALLKKSILLNLQPDNFSPLSSVPTHTDGPFGSRLALWSDIQRLYHSISHLELDNKRVLFDVDDIYRL
;
A
#
# COMPACT_ATOMS: atom_id res chain seq x y z
N MET A 1 -14.82 7.27 -4.38
CA MET A 1 -13.89 8.31 -3.87
C MET A 1 -14.59 9.39 -3.04
N ARG A 2 -15.48 10.20 -3.63
CA ARG A 2 -16.16 11.30 -2.91
C ARG A 2 -16.89 10.85 -1.64
N ASP A 3 -17.65 9.76 -1.72
CA ASP A 3 -18.43 9.25 -0.59
C ASP A 3 -17.52 8.73 0.52
N TRP A 4 -16.41 8.10 0.16
CA TRP A 4 -15.38 7.69 1.11
C TRP A 4 -14.79 8.89 1.86
N VAL A 5 -14.38 9.95 1.13
CA VAL A 5 -13.85 11.17 1.75
C VAL A 5 -14.85 11.76 2.75
N TYR A 6 -16.12 11.90 2.32
CA TYR A 6 -17.18 12.41 3.18
C TYR A 6 -17.38 11.53 4.42
N ASN A 7 -17.43 10.21 4.26
CA ASN A 7 -17.63 9.26 5.35
C ASN A 7 -16.48 9.30 6.35
N VAL A 8 -15.22 9.29 5.89
CA VAL A 8 -14.04 9.41 6.77
C VAL A 8 -14.11 10.73 7.55
N MET A 9 -14.29 11.86 6.87
CA MET A 9 -14.35 13.17 7.52
C MET A 9 -15.49 13.26 8.54
N TYR A 10 -16.66 12.72 8.21
CA TYR A 10 -17.80 12.68 9.13
C TYR A 10 -17.53 11.82 10.37
N GLN A 11 -16.96 10.62 10.20
CA GLN A 11 -16.65 9.73 11.32
C GLN A 11 -15.57 10.35 12.22
N PHE A 12 -14.49 10.87 11.65
CA PHE A 12 -13.44 11.53 12.42
C PHE A 12 -13.93 12.80 13.12
N ALA A 13 -14.80 13.60 12.48
CA ALA A 13 -15.42 14.73 13.16
C ALA A 13 -16.21 14.30 14.41
N ARG A 14 -16.87 13.14 14.40
CA ARG A 14 -17.55 12.60 15.59
C ARG A 14 -16.57 12.13 16.66
N LEU A 15 -15.52 11.42 16.27
CA LEU A 15 -14.49 10.93 17.20
C LEU A 15 -13.71 12.07 17.86
N LEU A 16 -13.36 13.10 17.09
CA LEU A 16 -12.67 14.30 17.55
C LEU A 16 -13.53 15.19 18.46
N ARG A 17 -14.85 15.20 18.24
CA ARG A 17 -15.82 15.91 19.09
C ARG A 17 -16.22 15.14 20.33
N GLY A 18 -15.76 13.90 20.49
CA GLY A 18 -15.96 13.14 21.71
C GLY A 18 -15.50 13.97 22.91
N LYS A 19 -16.45 14.55 23.66
CA LYS A 19 -16.15 15.30 24.88
C LYS A 19 -15.44 14.37 25.88
N ALA A 20 -14.74 14.94 26.87
CA ALA A 20 -14.11 14.19 27.97
C ALA A 20 -15.04 13.16 28.66
N ASN A 21 -16.37 13.32 28.53
CA ASN A 21 -17.38 12.42 29.10
C ASN A 21 -17.74 11.24 28.18
N ASN A 22 -17.25 11.23 26.93
CA ASN A 22 -17.49 10.15 25.97
C ASN A 22 -16.21 9.32 25.82
N LYS A 23 -16.26 8.09 26.35
CA LYS A 23 -15.13 7.14 26.31
C LYS A 23 -14.65 6.80 24.89
N TYR A 24 -15.41 7.13 23.85
CA TYR A 24 -15.06 6.90 22.44
C TYR A 24 -14.21 8.01 21.79
N GLY A 25 -13.75 9.02 22.53
CA GLY A 25 -12.84 10.04 22.00
C GLY A 25 -11.46 9.45 21.67
N VAL A 26 -10.84 9.90 20.57
CA VAL A 26 -9.55 9.39 20.06
C VAL A 26 -8.40 9.52 21.08
N LYS A 27 -8.51 10.49 22.01
CA LYS A 27 -7.51 10.74 23.07
C LYS A 27 -7.49 9.70 24.20
N ASN A 28 -8.50 8.84 24.28
CA ASN A 28 -8.55 7.82 25.32
C ASN A 28 -7.68 6.62 24.94
N HIS A 29 -7.25 5.85 25.95
CA HIS A 29 -6.56 4.58 25.67
C HIS A 29 -7.56 3.56 25.14
N HIS A 30 -7.28 3.03 23.94
CA HIS A 30 -8.15 2.13 23.21
C HIS A 30 -7.44 0.81 22.89
N SER A 31 -8.23 -0.25 22.73
CA SER A 31 -7.71 -1.54 22.29
C SER A 31 -7.37 -1.51 20.80
N GLU A 32 -6.53 -2.45 20.36
CA GLU A 32 -6.24 -2.65 18.93
C GLU A 32 -7.51 -2.80 18.09
N MET A 33 -8.45 -3.62 18.57
CA MET A 33 -9.75 -3.82 17.91
C MET A 33 -10.56 -2.52 17.76
N TRP A 34 -10.43 -1.59 18.71
CA TRP A 34 -11.08 -0.29 18.60
C TRP A 34 -10.46 0.54 17.47
N HIS A 35 -9.12 0.61 17.39
CA HIS A 35 -8.44 1.29 16.28
C HIS A 35 -8.83 0.65 14.94
N GLU A 36 -8.82 -0.67 14.88
CA GLU A 36 -9.24 -1.46 13.72
C GLU A 36 -10.65 -1.13 13.22
N MET A 37 -11.61 -0.92 14.14
CA MET A 37 -13.02 -0.65 13.80
C MET A 37 -13.32 0.82 13.51
N PHE A 38 -12.72 1.75 14.27
CA PHE A 38 -13.12 3.16 14.25
C PHE A 38 -12.14 4.07 13.51
N VAL A 39 -10.89 3.63 13.32
CA VAL A 39 -9.83 4.41 12.66
C VAL A 39 -9.48 3.76 11.32
N TRP A 40 -9.04 2.49 11.37
CA TRP A 40 -8.48 1.82 10.19
C TRP A 40 -9.54 1.33 9.23
N LYS A 41 -10.66 0.78 9.71
CA LYS A 41 -11.77 0.37 8.84
C LYS A 41 -12.29 1.50 7.93
N PRO A 42 -12.60 2.71 8.43
CA PRO A 42 -13.01 3.81 7.56
C PRO A 42 -11.93 4.23 6.55
N LEU A 43 -10.65 4.16 6.93
CA LEU A 43 -9.54 4.57 6.05
C LEU A 43 -9.21 3.52 4.98
N PHE A 44 -9.27 2.24 5.33
CA PHE A 44 -8.86 1.13 4.46
C PHE A 44 -10.08 0.37 3.94
N ASP A 45 -10.77 -0.40 4.76
CA ASP A 45 -11.83 -1.29 4.30
C ASP A 45 -12.89 -0.54 3.49
N ASP A 46 -13.37 0.60 3.99
CA ASP A 46 -14.40 1.39 3.29
C ASP A 46 -13.85 2.05 2.01
N PHE A 47 -12.54 2.22 1.91
CA PHE A 47 -11.88 2.71 0.69
C PHE A 47 -11.78 1.62 -0.38
N PHE A 48 -11.36 0.42 0.02
CA PHE A 48 -11.13 -0.71 -0.87
C PHE A 48 -12.39 -1.53 -1.16
N ILE A 49 -13.47 -1.42 -0.37
CA ILE A 49 -14.70 -2.24 -0.49
C ILE A 49 -15.35 -2.15 -1.88
N ASN A 50 -15.22 -1.02 -2.56
CA ASN A 50 -15.79 -0.78 -3.88
C ASN A 50 -14.76 -0.89 -5.01
N SER A 51 -13.54 -1.33 -4.72
CA SER A 51 -12.52 -1.53 -5.75
C SER A 51 -12.83 -2.80 -6.55
N PRO A 52 -13.04 -2.72 -7.87
CA PRO A 52 -13.33 -3.90 -8.69
C PRO A 52 -12.08 -4.76 -8.96
N ILE A 53 -10.89 -4.23 -8.69
CA ILE A 53 -9.62 -4.83 -9.11
C ILE A 53 -8.71 -5.25 -7.95
N ILE A 54 -8.94 -4.70 -6.74
CA ILE A 54 -8.14 -4.99 -5.55
C ILE A 54 -9.08 -5.29 -4.40
N GLN A 55 -8.91 -6.45 -3.80
CA GLN A 55 -9.59 -6.82 -2.56
C GLN A 55 -8.61 -6.68 -1.39
N LEU A 56 -9.01 -5.92 -0.37
CA LEU A 56 -8.37 -5.98 0.93
C LEU A 56 -9.01 -7.10 1.74
N SER A 57 -8.19 -8.08 2.13
CA SER A 57 -8.60 -9.16 3.01
C SER A 57 -7.98 -8.96 4.40
N ARG A 58 -8.75 -8.45 5.36
CA ARG A 58 -8.32 -8.23 6.75
C ARG A 58 -8.50 -9.46 7.65
N GLY A 59 -7.81 -9.42 8.79
CA GLY A 59 -7.70 -10.52 9.76
C GLY A 59 -6.40 -11.29 9.57
N GLU A 60 -6.12 -12.26 10.46
CA GLU A 60 -4.90 -13.07 10.35
C GLU A 60 -4.95 -13.92 9.06
N ARG A 61 -4.19 -13.51 8.04
CA ARG A 61 -4.11 -14.17 6.73
C ARG A 61 -2.71 -14.66 6.45
N VAL A 62 -2.60 -15.88 5.91
CA VAL A 62 -1.32 -16.42 5.46
C VAL A 62 -1.06 -15.92 4.04
N SER A 63 0.13 -15.36 3.79
CA SER A 63 0.57 -14.99 2.45
C SER A 63 0.90 -16.24 1.62
N ASP A 64 0.22 -16.37 0.48
CA ASP A 64 0.43 -17.40 -0.53
C ASP A 64 1.80 -17.24 -1.19
N ALA A 65 2.23 -16.00 -1.43
CA ALA A 65 3.55 -15.71 -1.97
C ALA A 65 4.65 -16.21 -1.02
N SER A 66 4.51 -15.91 0.27
CA SER A 66 5.44 -16.39 1.31
C SER A 66 5.41 -17.92 1.45
N ALA A 67 4.23 -18.52 1.37
CA ALA A 67 4.09 -19.98 1.39
C ALA A 67 4.76 -20.61 0.17
N CYS A 68 4.59 -20.02 -1.01
CA CYS A 68 5.22 -20.46 -2.24
C CYS A 68 6.75 -20.43 -2.11
N CYS A 69 7.35 -19.29 -1.71
CA CYS A 69 8.79 -19.15 -1.52
C CYS A 69 9.36 -20.20 -0.56
N LYS A 70 8.69 -20.46 0.57
CA LYS A 70 9.14 -21.45 1.57
C LYS A 70 9.05 -22.89 1.08
N ASN A 71 8.13 -23.19 0.17
CA ASN A 71 7.87 -24.53 -0.34
C ASN A 71 8.47 -24.80 -1.74
N THR A 72 9.06 -23.79 -2.41
CA THR A 72 9.74 -24.00 -3.71
C THR A 72 11.19 -24.47 -3.58
N ALA A 73 11.78 -24.40 -2.39
CA ALA A 73 13.19 -24.79 -2.19
C ALA A 73 13.46 -26.30 -2.36
N ASP A 74 12.41 -27.15 -2.30
CA ASP A 74 12.57 -28.61 -2.21
C ASP A 74 12.34 -29.36 -3.55
N THR A 75 12.05 -28.66 -4.67
CA THR A 75 11.84 -29.28 -6.00
C THR A 75 12.48 -28.46 -7.12
N VAL A 76 13.71 -28.83 -7.50
CA VAL A 76 14.57 -28.15 -8.49
C VAL A 76 14.05 -28.21 -9.94
N THR A 77 12.97 -28.93 -10.25
CA THR A 77 12.72 -29.36 -11.64
C THR A 77 11.47 -28.84 -12.32
N THR A 78 10.52 -28.21 -11.62
CA THR A 78 9.32 -27.66 -12.26
C THR A 78 8.91 -26.41 -11.51
N GLY A 79 8.77 -25.30 -12.22
CA GLY A 79 8.58 -23.96 -11.66
C GLY A 79 7.35 -23.76 -10.79
N ASP A 80 6.52 -24.78 -10.55
CA ASP A 80 5.38 -24.68 -9.64
C ASP A 80 5.80 -24.90 -8.18
N CYS A 81 4.96 -24.47 -7.25
CA CYS A 81 4.99 -24.86 -5.84
C CYS A 81 4.68 -26.37 -5.67
N ASN A 82 5.55 -27.20 -6.23
CA ASN A 82 5.40 -28.66 -6.28
C ASN A 82 5.93 -29.26 -4.98
N ARG A 83 5.09 -29.21 -3.95
CA ARG A 83 5.24 -30.02 -2.74
C ARG A 83 5.18 -31.51 -3.13
N LYS A 84 6.06 -32.34 -2.58
CA LYS A 84 5.89 -33.80 -2.72
C LYS A 84 4.69 -34.25 -1.88
N LEU A 85 3.92 -35.20 -2.42
CA LEU A 85 2.84 -35.84 -1.69
C LEU A 85 3.44 -36.55 -0.45
N GLY A 86 3.12 -36.08 0.76
CA GLY A 86 3.67 -36.61 2.01
C GLY A 86 4.36 -35.58 2.92
N ASP A 87 4.83 -34.45 2.38
CA ASP A 87 5.51 -33.42 3.18
C ASP A 87 4.51 -32.46 3.87
N SER A 88 4.77 -32.07 5.11
CA SER A 88 4.01 -31.00 5.78
C SER A 88 4.32 -29.66 5.12
N GLY A 89 3.32 -28.99 4.55
CA GLY A 89 3.50 -27.68 3.93
C GLY A 89 3.92 -26.63 4.95
N LYS A 90 4.94 -25.84 4.62
CA LYS A 90 5.36 -24.70 5.44
C LYS A 90 4.36 -23.56 5.26
N PHE A 91 3.90 -22.98 6.36
CA PHE A 91 3.03 -21.82 6.31
C PHE A 91 3.82 -20.55 5.89
N GLY A 92 3.18 -19.73 5.06
CA GLY A 92 3.64 -18.39 4.73
C GLY A 92 3.68 -17.46 5.94
N HIS A 93 4.13 -16.22 5.73
CA HIS A 93 4.01 -15.18 6.76
C HIS A 93 2.52 -14.91 7.03
N ARG A 94 2.15 -14.82 8.31
CA ARG A 94 0.79 -14.45 8.73
C ARG A 94 0.71 -12.96 8.93
N LEU A 95 -0.17 -12.27 8.22
CA LEU A 95 -0.29 -10.82 8.16
C LEU A 95 -1.70 -10.41 8.61
N ASP A 96 -1.88 -9.19 9.11
CA ASP A 96 -3.20 -8.68 9.56
C ASP A 96 -4.09 -8.22 8.41
N GLY A 97 -3.50 -8.01 7.24
CA GLY A 97 -4.24 -7.85 6.00
C GLY A 97 -3.37 -8.05 4.77
N ILE A 98 -4.01 -8.50 3.68
CA ILE A 98 -3.37 -8.71 2.38
C ILE A 98 -4.23 -8.06 1.30
N PHE A 99 -3.58 -7.34 0.39
CA PHE A 99 -4.19 -6.78 -0.81
C PHE A 99 -3.99 -7.76 -1.95
N VAL A 100 -5.09 -8.22 -2.53
CA VAL A 100 -5.09 -9.25 -3.58
C VAL A 100 -5.74 -8.69 -4.83
N SER A 101 -5.11 -8.91 -5.98
CA SER A 101 -5.69 -8.56 -7.26
C SER A 101 -6.92 -9.42 -7.55
N GLN A 102 -8.02 -8.83 -8.01
CA GLN A 102 -9.18 -9.61 -8.49
C GLN A 102 -9.03 -10.02 -9.96
N VAL A 103 -8.08 -9.39 -10.65
CA VAL A 103 -7.70 -9.68 -12.04
C VAL A 103 -6.24 -10.14 -12.08
N GLY A 104 -5.86 -10.96 -13.06
CA GLY A 104 -4.48 -11.46 -13.17
C GLY A 104 -4.10 -12.48 -12.09
N HIS A 105 -4.95 -13.49 -11.86
CA HIS A 105 -4.65 -14.69 -11.05
C HIS A 105 -4.51 -14.50 -9.53
N HIS A 106 -5.27 -13.59 -8.91
CA HIS A 106 -5.33 -13.45 -7.45
C HIS A 106 -3.94 -13.27 -6.81
N LYS A 107 -3.11 -12.43 -7.42
CA LYS A 107 -1.76 -12.17 -6.92
C LYS A 107 -1.80 -11.14 -5.81
N GLU A 108 -0.94 -11.34 -4.83
CA GLU A 108 -0.77 -10.40 -3.74
C GLU A 108 0.00 -9.17 -4.23
N VAL A 109 -0.58 -7.99 -4.04
CA VAL A 109 -0.02 -6.69 -4.47
C VAL A 109 0.33 -5.78 -3.29
N GLY A 110 0.15 -6.29 -2.07
CA GLY A 110 0.51 -5.60 -0.85
C GLY A 110 0.04 -6.32 0.41
N CYS A 111 0.40 -5.77 1.56
CA CYS A 111 -0.05 -6.25 2.86
C CYS A 111 0.01 -5.18 3.95
N LEU A 112 -0.53 -5.50 5.12
CA LEU A 112 -0.44 -4.64 6.30
C LEU A 112 -0.24 -5.45 7.58
N GLU A 113 0.38 -4.79 8.56
CA GLU A 113 0.54 -5.25 9.94
C GLU A 113 -0.02 -4.19 10.89
N THR A 114 -0.74 -4.63 11.92
CA THR A 114 -1.32 -3.78 12.94
C THR A 114 -0.73 -4.07 14.32
N GLY A 115 -0.36 -3.01 15.04
CA GLY A 115 0.04 -3.03 16.43
C GLY A 115 -0.93 -2.25 17.31
N ALA A 116 -1.24 -2.79 18.49
CA ALA A 116 -2.09 -2.14 19.50
C ALA A 116 -1.57 -0.79 20.00
N LYS A 117 -0.24 -0.65 20.12
CA LYS A 117 0.40 0.45 20.86
C LYS A 117 1.02 1.45 19.91
N GLU A 118 0.81 2.72 20.21
CA GLU A 118 1.68 3.80 19.75
C GLU A 118 3.04 3.59 20.42
N GLU A 119 3.94 2.93 19.71
CA GLU A 119 5.32 2.78 20.11
C GLU A 119 6.18 3.69 19.23
N ASP A 120 7.28 4.19 19.81
CA ASP A 120 8.28 4.91 19.04
C ASP A 120 8.75 4.06 17.84
N PRO A 121 9.23 4.69 16.75
CA PRO A 121 9.78 3.98 15.59
C PRO A 121 10.91 3.00 15.92
N THR A 122 11.52 3.12 17.11
CA THR A 122 12.58 2.24 17.62
C THR A 122 12.06 1.14 18.55
N GLY A 123 10.74 1.03 18.74
CA GLY A 123 10.11 0.00 19.56
C GLY A 123 10.35 -1.39 18.99
N THR A 124 10.65 -2.35 19.86
CA THR A 124 10.99 -3.72 19.43
C THR A 124 9.87 -4.36 18.61
N LYS A 125 8.60 -4.11 18.96
CA LYS A 125 7.47 -4.62 18.19
C LYS A 125 7.39 -3.95 16.82
N VAL A 126 7.51 -2.63 16.77
CA VAL A 126 7.54 -1.85 15.50
C VAL A 126 8.63 -2.37 14.56
N LEU A 127 9.84 -2.60 15.06
CA LEU A 127 10.96 -3.12 14.26
C LEU A 127 10.74 -4.57 13.81
N SER A 128 10.19 -5.41 14.68
CA SER A 128 9.84 -6.80 14.35
C SER A 128 8.78 -6.87 13.26
N ASP A 129 7.71 -6.09 13.40
CA ASP A 129 6.60 -6.04 12.45
C ASP A 129 7.06 -5.43 11.11
N ALA A 130 7.94 -4.43 11.15
CA ALA A 130 8.56 -3.87 9.94
C ALA A 130 9.42 -4.91 9.19
N LEU A 131 10.19 -5.74 9.92
CA LEU A 131 10.98 -6.81 9.32
C LEU A 131 10.09 -7.88 8.69
N LYS A 132 9.03 -8.28 9.41
CA LYS A 132 8.03 -9.25 8.93
C LYS A 132 7.33 -8.74 7.68
N LEU A 133 6.88 -7.48 7.68
CA LEU A 133 6.27 -6.81 6.55
C LEU A 133 7.24 -6.75 5.36
N GLY A 134 8.50 -6.34 5.58
CA GLY A 134 9.52 -6.28 4.53
C GLY A 134 9.78 -7.64 3.85
N LYS A 135 9.84 -8.73 4.63
CA LYS A 135 9.97 -10.09 4.09
C LYS A 135 8.76 -10.50 3.25
N ALA A 136 7.55 -10.22 3.75
CA ALA A 136 6.33 -10.51 3.01
C ALA A 136 6.24 -9.72 1.69
N LEU A 137 6.55 -8.42 1.70
CA LEU A 137 6.55 -7.60 0.49
C LEU A 137 7.55 -8.11 -0.56
N LYS A 138 8.73 -8.56 -0.11
CA LYS A 138 9.70 -9.20 -1.00
C LYS A 138 9.15 -10.50 -1.59
N ASP A 139 8.60 -11.37 -0.76
CA ASP A 139 8.03 -12.64 -1.24
C ASP A 139 6.92 -12.38 -2.26
N GLN A 140 6.07 -11.38 -2.05
CA GLN A 140 5.04 -10.93 -2.98
C GLN A 140 5.62 -10.44 -4.31
N HIS A 141 6.69 -9.62 -4.26
CA HIS A 141 7.37 -9.12 -5.45
C HIS A 141 8.00 -10.26 -6.28
N ASP A 142 8.79 -11.11 -5.63
CA ASP A 142 9.43 -12.27 -6.26
C ASP A 142 8.38 -13.22 -6.85
N TYR A 143 7.29 -13.45 -6.13
CA TYR A 143 6.21 -14.32 -6.59
C TYR A 143 5.53 -13.77 -7.85
N VAL A 144 5.21 -12.49 -7.88
CA VAL A 144 4.60 -11.89 -9.08
C VAL A 144 5.55 -11.97 -10.27
N THR A 145 6.81 -11.54 -10.10
CA THR A 145 7.77 -11.47 -11.20
C THR A 145 8.22 -12.83 -11.70
N LYS A 146 8.20 -13.86 -10.85
CA LYS A 146 8.50 -15.25 -11.24
C LYS A 146 7.35 -15.92 -11.98
N PHE A 147 6.11 -15.63 -11.60
CA PHE A 147 4.92 -16.36 -12.07
C PHE A 147 4.04 -15.57 -13.04
N THR A 148 4.52 -14.42 -13.53
CA THR A 148 3.83 -13.61 -14.53
C THR A 148 4.84 -13.11 -15.57
N ALA A 149 4.37 -12.35 -16.57
CA ALA A 149 5.23 -11.68 -17.53
C ALA A 149 5.71 -10.29 -17.06
N VAL A 150 5.39 -9.89 -15.83
CA VAL A 150 5.77 -8.59 -15.29
C VAL A 150 7.27 -8.56 -15.00
N ALA A 151 7.97 -7.56 -15.56
CA ALA A 151 9.39 -7.36 -15.32
C ALA A 151 9.64 -6.89 -13.87
N TRP A 152 10.80 -7.26 -13.31
CA TRP A 152 11.18 -6.94 -11.93
C TRP A 152 11.13 -5.44 -11.65
N THR A 153 11.59 -4.63 -12.59
CA THR A 153 11.66 -3.16 -12.50
C THR A 153 10.31 -2.46 -12.67
N GLU A 154 9.29 -3.15 -13.20
CA GLU A 154 7.96 -2.57 -13.43
C GLU A 154 7.04 -2.75 -12.22
N PHE A 155 7.30 -3.76 -11.37
CA PHE A 155 6.42 -4.10 -10.26
C PHE A 155 6.87 -3.47 -8.95
N VAL A 156 5.93 -2.83 -8.26
CA VAL A 156 6.10 -2.24 -6.93
C VAL A 156 5.05 -2.81 -6.00
N VAL A 157 5.49 -3.26 -4.82
CA VAL A 157 4.60 -3.79 -3.78
C VAL A 157 4.46 -2.77 -2.67
N HIS A 158 3.25 -2.62 -2.13
CA HIS A 158 2.93 -1.62 -1.14
C HIS A 158 2.54 -2.26 0.20
N GLY A 159 3.12 -1.76 1.28
CA GLY A 159 2.87 -2.19 2.65
C GLY A 159 2.36 -1.07 3.53
N PHE A 160 1.61 -1.43 4.57
CA PHE A 160 1.19 -0.50 5.62
C PHE A 160 1.57 -1.05 6.99
N GLN A 161 2.18 -0.21 7.80
CA GLN A 161 2.42 -0.52 9.20
C GLN A 161 1.55 0.41 10.05
N LEU A 162 0.60 -0.18 10.76
CA LEU A 162 -0.37 0.53 11.60
C LEU A 162 -0.01 0.29 13.05
N ASN A 163 0.10 1.32 13.88
CA ASN A 163 0.47 1.21 15.29
C ASN A 163 -0.37 2.20 16.11
N GLY A 164 -1.43 1.72 16.76
CA GLY A 164 -2.38 2.60 17.47
C GLY A 164 -3.05 3.59 16.53
N LEU A 165 -2.72 4.88 16.65
CA LEU A 165 -3.15 5.97 15.75
C LEU A 165 -2.11 6.36 14.70
N CYS A 166 -1.01 5.62 14.60
CA CYS A 166 0.05 5.90 13.66
C CYS A 166 -0.01 4.99 12.43
N ILE A 167 0.29 5.54 11.26
CA ILE A 167 0.43 4.83 10.00
C ILE A 167 1.78 5.15 9.36
N GLN A 168 2.46 4.13 8.87
CA GLN A 168 3.63 4.27 8.02
C GLN A 168 3.40 3.53 6.71
N PHE A 169 3.67 4.22 5.60
CA PHE A 169 3.62 3.64 4.26
C PHE A 169 4.98 3.05 3.91
N VAL A 170 4.96 1.82 3.41
CA VAL A 170 6.13 1.05 3.01
C VAL A 170 6.00 0.68 1.54
N THR A 171 7.08 0.76 0.79
CA THR A 171 7.12 0.33 -0.61
C THR A 171 8.35 -0.52 -0.86
N LEU A 172 8.23 -1.51 -1.74
CA LEU A 172 9.33 -2.35 -2.17
C LEU A 172 9.37 -2.39 -3.70
N ASP A 173 10.49 -1.95 -4.26
CA ASP A 173 10.73 -1.91 -5.70
C ASP A 173 12.12 -2.46 -6.07
N TYR A 174 12.28 -2.89 -7.32
CA TYR A 174 13.56 -3.35 -7.86
C TYR A 174 14.26 -2.22 -8.61
N VAL A 175 15.50 -1.92 -8.22
CA VAL A 175 16.27 -0.79 -8.74
C VAL A 175 17.65 -1.18 -9.23
N ALA A 176 18.09 -0.46 -10.28
CA ALA A 176 19.42 -0.62 -10.89
C ALA A 176 19.75 -2.06 -11.29
N ASP A 177 18.73 -2.83 -11.68
CA ASP A 177 18.82 -4.22 -12.12
C ASP A 177 19.60 -5.14 -11.15
N ARG A 178 19.59 -4.77 -9.85
CA ARG A 178 20.41 -5.44 -8.86
C ARG A 178 19.83 -5.46 -7.46
N PHE A 179 19.17 -4.39 -7.02
CA PHE A 179 18.80 -4.24 -5.62
C PHE A 179 17.29 -4.20 -5.45
N LEU A 180 16.80 -4.87 -4.41
CA LEU A 180 15.47 -4.57 -3.88
C LEU A 180 15.63 -3.43 -2.88
N ARG A 181 14.80 -2.41 -3.05
CA ARG A 181 14.80 -1.21 -2.22
C ARG A 181 13.52 -1.17 -1.41
N LEU A 182 13.67 -1.25 -0.10
CA LEU A 182 12.58 -1.01 0.84
C LEU A 182 12.61 0.47 1.22
N GLN A 183 11.55 1.19 0.88
CA GLN A 183 11.38 2.58 1.31
C GLN A 183 10.29 2.67 2.35
N GLN A 184 10.59 3.42 3.41
CA GLN A 184 9.65 3.72 4.46
C GLN A 184 9.48 5.23 4.54
N THR A 185 8.23 5.67 4.55
CA THR A 185 7.89 7.06 4.82
C THR A 185 8.11 7.40 6.30
N LYS A 186 8.04 8.69 6.67
CA LYS A 186 7.83 9.05 8.08
C LYS A 186 6.52 8.44 8.60
N MET A 187 6.41 8.29 9.91
CA MET A 187 5.18 7.88 10.56
C MET A 187 4.21 9.07 10.58
N TYR A 188 2.96 8.83 10.19
CA TYR A 188 1.87 9.82 10.22
C TYR A 188 0.95 9.50 11.39
N GLU A 189 0.60 10.51 12.16
CA GLU A 189 -0.32 10.40 13.28
C GLU A 189 -1.73 10.80 12.83
N VAL A 190 -2.71 9.94 13.09
CA VAL A 190 -4.11 10.27 12.93
C VAL A 190 -4.48 11.35 13.95
N PRO A 191 -5.13 12.46 13.54
CA PRO A 191 -5.34 13.57 14.43
C PRO A 191 -6.23 13.20 15.61
N THR A 192 -5.82 13.66 16.79
CA THR A 192 -6.59 13.58 18.03
C THR A 192 -7.30 14.91 18.37
N GLU A 193 -7.09 15.94 17.54
CA GLU A 193 -7.67 17.28 17.69
C GLU A 193 -8.17 17.84 16.36
N VAL A 194 -9.23 18.65 16.41
CA VAL A 194 -9.82 19.29 15.21
C VAL A 194 -8.83 20.24 14.54
N SER A 195 -7.96 20.89 15.29
CA SER A 195 -6.89 21.77 14.78
C SER A 195 -5.92 21.05 13.85
N LYS A 196 -5.76 19.73 14.00
CA LYS A 196 -4.86 18.88 13.22
C LYS A 196 -5.55 18.13 12.08
N ILE A 197 -6.76 18.54 11.68
CA ILE A 197 -7.52 17.85 10.62
C ILE A 197 -6.77 17.74 9.29
N MET A 198 -5.83 18.65 9.03
CA MET A 198 -4.96 18.59 7.84
C MET A 198 -4.08 17.33 7.82
N ASP A 199 -3.71 16.77 8.97
CA ASP A 199 -2.92 15.54 9.07
C ASP A 199 -3.72 14.33 8.56
N LEU A 200 -5.03 14.28 8.87
CA LEU A 200 -5.93 13.26 8.31
C LEU A 200 -6.05 13.38 6.80
N LEU A 201 -6.17 14.62 6.30
CA LEU A 201 -6.20 14.86 4.86
C LEU A 201 -4.89 14.41 4.19
N GLU A 202 -3.73 14.64 4.80
CA GLU A 202 -2.46 14.14 4.29
C GLU A 202 -2.44 12.59 4.21
N ILE A 203 -2.91 11.91 5.26
CA ILE A 203 -3.02 10.44 5.27
C ILE A 203 -3.95 9.96 4.14
N MET A 204 -5.12 10.58 3.99
CA MET A 204 -6.08 10.24 2.94
C MET A 204 -5.50 10.46 1.54
N ALA A 205 -4.81 11.58 1.32
CA ALA A 205 -4.11 11.86 0.06
C ALA A 205 -3.09 10.76 -0.28
N ARG A 206 -2.29 10.33 0.72
CA ARG A 206 -1.29 9.27 0.53
C ARG A 206 -1.93 7.92 0.24
N LEU A 207 -3.04 7.58 0.91
CA LEU A 207 -3.81 6.36 0.61
C LEU A 207 -4.30 6.36 -0.85
N VAL A 208 -4.77 7.49 -1.36
CA VAL A 208 -5.18 7.62 -2.77
C VAL A 208 -4.00 7.37 -3.71
N VAL A 209 -2.83 7.97 -3.44
CA VAL A 209 -1.62 7.75 -4.26
C VAL A 209 -1.21 6.28 -4.25
N VAL A 210 -1.16 5.65 -3.07
CA VAL A 210 -0.80 4.23 -2.96
C VAL A 210 -1.81 3.34 -3.69
N PHE A 211 -3.11 3.64 -3.57
CA PHE A 211 -4.14 2.91 -4.30
C PHE A 211 -4.00 3.04 -5.81
N THR A 212 -3.70 4.23 -6.33
CA THR A 212 -3.43 4.42 -7.75
C THR A 212 -2.23 3.59 -8.20
N ASN A 213 -1.14 3.58 -7.43
CA ASN A 213 0.04 2.77 -7.76
C ASN A 213 -0.26 1.26 -7.70
N MET A 214 -1.05 0.80 -6.72
CA MET A 214 -1.51 -0.59 -6.67
C MET A 214 -2.38 -0.93 -7.88
N HIS A 215 -3.23 0.00 -8.34
CA HIS A 215 -4.06 -0.19 -9.54
C HIS A 215 -3.20 -0.38 -10.79
N GLU A 216 -2.20 0.48 -10.98
CA GLU A 216 -1.22 0.37 -12.06
C GLU A 216 -0.47 -0.97 -11.98
N ALA A 217 -0.06 -1.40 -10.78
CA ALA A 217 0.59 -2.69 -10.56
C ALA A 217 -0.32 -3.87 -10.96
N VAL A 218 -1.62 -3.79 -10.69
CA VAL A 218 -2.59 -4.82 -11.08
C VAL A 218 -2.84 -4.82 -12.60
N GLU A 219 -2.80 -3.68 -13.26
CA GLU A 219 -2.90 -3.60 -14.72
C GLU A 219 -1.74 -4.34 -15.41
N LEU A 220 -0.53 -4.28 -14.83
CA LEU A 220 0.62 -5.05 -15.33
C LEU A 220 0.35 -6.56 -15.33
N LEU A 221 -0.39 -7.07 -14.34
CA LEU A 221 -0.75 -8.49 -14.24
C LEU A 221 -1.72 -8.95 -15.34
N SER A 222 -2.41 -7.99 -15.98
CA SER A 222 -3.35 -8.28 -17.07
C SER A 222 -2.67 -8.31 -18.45
N LYS A 223 -1.37 -7.99 -18.54
CA LYS A 223 -0.61 -8.09 -19.78
C LYS A 223 -0.56 -9.58 -20.20
N PRO A 224 -0.90 -9.92 -21.46
CA PRO A 224 -0.79 -11.29 -21.95
C PRO A 224 0.66 -11.75 -21.82
N GLU A 225 0.86 -13.00 -21.39
CA GLU A 225 2.20 -13.58 -21.34
C GLU A 225 2.86 -13.45 -22.72
N SER A 226 3.96 -12.70 -22.82
CA SER A 226 4.74 -12.71 -24.05
C SER A 226 5.26 -14.14 -24.25
N ILE A 227 4.86 -14.78 -25.35
CA ILE A 227 5.20 -16.16 -25.74
C ILE A 227 6.66 -16.24 -26.22
N ASP A 228 7.58 -15.51 -25.58
CA ASP A 228 9.01 -15.69 -25.83
C ASP A 228 9.68 -16.36 -24.62
N PRO A 229 9.82 -17.70 -24.64
CA PRO A 229 10.57 -18.42 -23.62
C PRO A 229 12.01 -17.91 -23.47
N GLN A 230 12.60 -17.26 -24.49
CA GLN A 230 13.96 -16.76 -24.43
C GLN A 230 14.09 -15.47 -23.61
N SER A 231 13.04 -14.64 -23.50
CA SER A 231 13.06 -13.45 -22.64
C SER A 231 12.98 -13.80 -21.15
N LYS A 232 12.35 -14.94 -20.80
CA LYS A 232 12.33 -15.49 -19.42
C LYS A 232 13.63 -16.23 -19.04
N ILE A 233 14.45 -16.65 -20.02
CA ILE A 233 15.69 -17.43 -19.82
C ILE A 233 16.95 -16.54 -19.93
N ALA A 234 16.86 -15.34 -20.49
CA ALA A 234 17.98 -14.45 -20.73
C ALA A 234 18.24 -13.41 -19.62
N PHE A 235 17.99 -13.74 -18.35
CA PHE A 235 18.68 -13.09 -17.23
C PHE A 235 18.95 -14.15 -16.16
N LYS A 236 19.92 -15.02 -16.45
CA LYS A 236 20.71 -15.65 -15.38
C LYS A 236 21.18 -14.51 -14.48
N ARG A 237 21.00 -14.65 -13.15
CA ARG A 237 21.51 -13.73 -12.11
C ARG A 237 22.80 -13.06 -12.61
N PRO A 238 22.94 -11.72 -12.53
CA PRO A 238 24.19 -11.09 -12.91
C PRO A 238 25.28 -11.71 -12.04
N ILE A 239 26.12 -12.55 -12.65
CA ILE A 239 27.37 -12.95 -12.05
C ILE A 239 28.12 -11.64 -11.89
N SER A 240 28.48 -11.33 -10.65
CA SER A 240 29.16 -10.12 -10.22
C SER A 240 30.32 -9.75 -11.13
N GLY A 241 30.05 -8.88 -12.11
CA GLY A 241 31.04 -8.22 -12.94
C GLY A 241 31.24 -6.78 -12.44
N PRO A 242 32.45 -6.35 -12.08
CA PRO A 242 32.70 -4.97 -11.73
C PRO A 242 32.73 -4.17 -13.03
N ASN A 243 31.82 -3.19 -13.16
CA ASN A 243 31.83 -2.03 -14.07
C ASN A 243 30.56 -1.89 -14.91
N SER A 244 29.57 -1.19 -14.36
CA SER A 244 28.65 -0.34 -15.13
C SER A 244 27.91 0.61 -14.19
N GLY A 245 28.68 1.43 -13.48
CA GLY A 245 28.14 2.53 -12.68
C GLY A 245 27.93 3.78 -13.53
N HIS A 246 26.88 4.53 -13.20
CA HIS A 246 26.74 5.98 -13.38
C HIS A 246 26.04 6.55 -14.62
N TYR A 247 24.83 6.10 -15.04
CA TYR A 247 23.96 6.99 -15.85
C TYR A 247 22.43 6.86 -15.66
N LEU A 248 21.91 5.87 -14.93
CA LEU A 248 20.48 5.53 -15.00
C LEU A 248 19.57 6.10 -13.89
N THR A 249 20.11 6.74 -12.86
CA THR A 249 19.33 7.17 -11.68
C THR A 249 18.42 8.38 -11.94
N ALA A 250 18.66 9.16 -13.00
CA ALA A 250 17.87 10.36 -13.31
C ALA A 250 16.64 10.09 -14.21
N MET A 251 16.66 9.05 -15.06
CA MET A 251 15.57 8.80 -16.01
C MET A 251 14.39 8.03 -15.40
N ALA A 252 14.63 7.12 -14.46
CA ALA A 252 13.56 6.33 -13.84
C ALA A 252 12.59 7.19 -12.99
N MET A 253 13.05 8.30 -12.41
CA MET A 253 12.20 9.22 -11.64
C MET A 253 11.32 10.11 -12.53
N ALA A 254 11.75 10.44 -13.75
CA ALA A 254 10.98 11.31 -14.65
C ALA A 254 9.77 10.60 -15.28
N THR A 255 9.89 9.30 -15.58
CA THR A 255 8.86 8.54 -16.31
C THR A 255 7.67 8.15 -15.42
N GLY A 256 7.94 7.74 -14.16
CA GLY A 256 6.88 7.37 -13.19
C GLY A 256 6.03 8.57 -12.77
N THR A 257 6.64 9.72 -12.51
CA THR A 257 5.91 10.94 -12.11
C THR A 257 5.08 11.53 -13.27
N ALA A 258 5.53 11.36 -14.52
CA ALA A 258 4.79 11.83 -15.71
C ALA A 258 3.55 10.97 -16.01
N LEU A 259 3.62 9.65 -15.80
CA LEU A 259 2.48 8.73 -15.94
C LEU A 259 1.45 8.93 -14.83
N LEU A 260 1.91 9.13 -13.58
CA LEU A 260 1.08 9.48 -12.43
C LEU A 260 0.28 10.78 -12.66
N LYS A 261 0.92 11.82 -13.21
CA LYS A 261 0.24 13.09 -13.56
C LYS A 261 -0.85 12.88 -14.62
N LYS A 262 -0.60 12.04 -15.62
CA LYS A 262 -1.54 11.83 -16.74
C LYS A 262 -2.76 10.99 -16.33
N SER A 263 -2.57 9.95 -15.51
CA SER A 263 -3.66 9.09 -15.02
C SER A 263 -4.59 9.82 -14.04
N ILE A 264 -4.03 10.66 -13.17
CA ILE A 264 -4.78 11.51 -12.23
C ILE A 264 -5.56 12.62 -12.97
N LEU A 265 -4.99 13.21 -14.04
CA LEU A 265 -5.64 14.25 -14.85
C LEU A 265 -6.83 13.74 -15.68
N LEU A 266 -6.84 12.46 -16.08
CA LEU A 266 -7.91 11.87 -16.90
C LEU A 266 -9.14 11.47 -16.08
N ASN A 267 -8.96 11.00 -14.84
CA ASN A 267 -10.05 10.50 -13.99
C ASN A 267 -10.77 11.60 -13.18
N LEU A 268 -10.32 12.85 -13.25
CA LEU A 268 -10.82 13.97 -12.44
C LEU A 268 -11.20 15.22 -13.26
N GLN A 269 -11.34 15.09 -14.59
CA GLN A 269 -11.85 16.18 -15.45
C GLN A 269 -13.27 16.60 -15.00
N PRO A 270 -13.56 17.90 -14.82
CA PRO A 270 -14.88 18.39 -14.43
C PRO A 270 -16.01 17.88 -15.32
N ASP A 271 -15.71 17.65 -16.59
CA ASP A 271 -16.68 17.32 -17.64
C ASP A 271 -17.17 15.86 -17.59
N ASN A 272 -16.50 15.00 -16.79
CA ASN A 272 -16.89 13.59 -16.59
C ASN A 272 -17.89 13.40 -15.43
N PHE A 273 -18.38 14.49 -14.82
CA PHE A 273 -19.24 14.43 -13.64
C PHE A 273 -20.58 15.11 -13.90
N SER A 274 -21.63 14.30 -14.13
CA SER A 274 -22.99 14.84 -14.23
C SER A 274 -23.47 15.40 -12.88
N PRO A 275 -24.09 16.59 -12.84
CA PRO A 275 -24.66 17.12 -11.61
C PRO A 275 -25.89 16.28 -11.22
N LEU A 276 -25.81 15.60 -10.08
CA LEU A 276 -26.96 14.97 -9.43
C LEU A 276 -27.94 16.06 -8.98
N SER A 277 -28.87 16.40 -9.86
CA SER A 277 -29.93 17.38 -9.65
C SER A 277 -31.10 16.76 -8.87
N SER A 278 -30.96 16.58 -7.55
CA SER A 278 -32.07 16.58 -6.57
C SER A 278 -31.64 16.02 -5.20
N VAL A 279 -31.02 16.84 -4.36
CA VAL A 279 -30.99 16.58 -2.90
C VAL A 279 -31.15 17.92 -2.17
N PRO A 280 -32.10 18.05 -1.21
CA PRO A 280 -32.41 19.32 -0.58
C PRO A 280 -31.23 19.89 0.21
N THR A 281 -30.99 21.18 0.02
CA THR A 281 -30.00 21.99 0.71
C THR A 281 -30.47 22.30 2.14
N HIS A 282 -30.21 21.42 3.09
CA HIS A 282 -30.20 21.82 4.50
C HIS A 282 -28.81 22.34 4.85
N THR A 283 -28.74 23.64 5.16
CA THR A 283 -27.50 24.43 5.33
C THR A 283 -26.96 24.47 6.76
N ASP A 284 -27.53 23.73 7.71
CA ASP A 284 -27.13 23.83 9.12
C ASP A 284 -26.28 22.63 9.58
N GLY A 285 -25.24 22.32 8.80
CA GLY A 285 -24.21 21.35 9.13
C GLY A 285 -22.87 22.02 9.46
N PRO A 286 -22.01 21.41 10.30
CA PRO A 286 -20.85 22.08 10.87
C PRO A 286 -19.65 22.26 9.92
N PHE A 287 -19.82 21.94 8.64
CA PHE A 287 -18.93 22.34 7.56
C PHE A 287 -19.71 23.37 6.75
N GLY A 288 -19.48 24.66 7.02
CA GLY A 288 -20.21 25.74 6.37
C GLY A 288 -20.14 25.60 4.85
N SER A 289 -21.29 25.54 4.17
CA SER A 289 -21.46 25.29 2.73
C SER A 289 -20.68 24.09 2.15
N ARG A 290 -21.35 23.23 1.37
CA ARG A 290 -20.68 22.18 0.57
C ARG A 290 -19.51 22.70 -0.27
N LEU A 291 -19.48 24.00 -0.56
CA LEU A 291 -18.42 24.71 -1.28
C LEU A 291 -17.11 24.81 -0.50
N ALA A 292 -17.14 24.96 0.83
CA ALA A 292 -15.90 25.06 1.63
C ALA A 292 -15.19 23.71 1.72
N LEU A 293 -15.94 22.63 1.99
CA LEU A 293 -15.42 21.27 1.96
C LEU A 293 -14.89 20.90 0.56
N TRP A 294 -15.55 21.38 -0.49
CA TRP A 294 -15.07 21.20 -1.86
C TRP A 294 -13.77 21.96 -2.14
N SER A 295 -13.64 23.18 -1.63
CA SER A 295 -12.38 23.94 -1.68
C SER A 295 -11.25 23.20 -0.96
N ASP A 296 -11.53 22.57 0.18
CA ASP A 296 -10.55 21.75 0.91
C ASP A 296 -10.18 20.46 0.17
N ILE A 297 -11.13 19.84 -0.55
CA ILE A 297 -10.86 18.71 -1.46
C ILE A 297 -10.02 19.15 -2.67
N GLN A 298 -10.25 20.35 -3.20
CA GLN A 298 -9.41 20.92 -4.27
C GLN A 298 -8.00 21.26 -3.76
N ARG A 299 -7.86 21.68 -2.49
CA ARG A 299 -6.57 21.86 -1.84
C ARG A 299 -5.87 20.53 -1.60
N LEU A 300 -6.59 19.49 -1.20
CA LEU A 300 -6.08 18.12 -1.11
C LEU A 300 -5.49 17.68 -2.47
N TYR A 301 -6.22 17.92 -3.56
CA TYR A 301 -5.76 17.66 -4.92
C TYR A 301 -4.49 18.44 -5.29
N HIS A 302 -4.40 19.72 -4.93
CA HIS A 302 -3.19 20.52 -5.15
C HIS A 302 -2.01 20.05 -4.28
N SER A 303 -2.24 19.70 -3.01
CA SER A 303 -1.22 19.16 -2.12
C SER A 303 -0.68 17.80 -2.60
N ILE A 304 -1.54 16.93 -3.15
CA ILE A 304 -1.13 15.67 -3.78
C ILE A 304 -0.11 15.91 -4.90
N SER A 305 -0.24 17.00 -5.67
CA SER A 305 0.67 17.31 -6.77
C SER A 305 2.07 17.78 -6.34
N HIS A 306 2.26 18.06 -5.06
CA HIS A 306 3.52 18.56 -4.46
C HIS A 306 4.11 17.63 -3.38
N LEU A 307 3.50 16.46 -3.14
CA LEU A 307 4.01 15.50 -2.17
C LEU A 307 5.31 14.85 -2.69
N GLU A 308 6.45 15.44 -2.35
CA GLU A 308 7.72 14.70 -2.34
C GLU A 308 7.72 13.74 -1.14
N LEU A 309 8.09 12.49 -1.41
CA LEU A 309 8.17 11.45 -0.39
C LEU A 309 9.48 11.62 0.41
N ASP A 310 9.41 12.27 1.58
CA ASP A 310 10.46 12.23 2.60
C ASP A 310 10.64 10.77 3.08
N ASN A 311 11.61 10.07 2.48
CA ASN A 311 11.78 8.63 2.65
C ASN A 311 13.11 8.28 3.31
N LYS A 312 13.06 7.47 4.36
CA LYS A 312 14.21 6.66 4.78
C LYS A 312 14.35 5.51 3.79
N ARG A 313 15.57 5.30 3.29
CA ARG A 313 15.87 4.31 2.25
C ARG A 313 16.82 3.26 2.80
N VAL A 314 16.44 2.00 2.67
CA VAL A 314 17.34 0.88 2.92
C VAL A 314 17.46 0.09 1.61
N LEU A 315 18.69 -0.03 1.13
CA LEU A 315 19.03 -0.86 -0.01
C LEU A 315 19.51 -2.20 0.52
N PHE A 316 18.98 -3.28 -0.04
CA PHE A 316 19.44 -4.61 0.24
C PHE A 316 19.98 -5.23 -1.05
N ASP A 317 21.17 -5.83 -0.98
CA ASP A 317 21.59 -6.77 -2.03
C ASP A 317 20.63 -7.96 -2.01
N VAL A 318 20.28 -8.48 -3.18
CA VAL A 318 19.32 -9.59 -3.34
C VAL A 318 19.76 -10.80 -2.52
N ASP A 319 21.09 -10.98 -2.35
CA ASP A 319 21.66 -12.07 -1.58
C ASP A 319 21.63 -11.84 -0.05
N ASP A 320 21.53 -10.60 0.43
CA ASP A 320 21.58 -10.26 1.86
C ASP A 320 20.23 -10.43 2.57
N ILE A 321 19.11 -10.32 1.84
CA ILE A 321 17.76 -10.42 2.44
C ILE A 321 17.45 -11.83 2.93
N TYR A 322 18.00 -12.87 2.28
CA TYR A 322 17.80 -14.25 2.69
C TYR A 322 18.57 -14.63 3.97
N ARG A 323 19.43 -13.73 4.48
CA ARG A 323 20.22 -13.93 5.71
C ARG A 323 19.62 -13.22 6.92
N LEU A 324 18.58 -12.40 6.74
CA LEU A 324 17.80 -11.74 7.80
C LEU A 324 16.63 -12.60 8.27
#